data_AF-A0A6L4B7K3-F1
#
_entry.id   AF-A0A6L4B7K3-F1
#
_cell.length_a   1.000
_cell.length_b   1.000
_cell.length_c   1.000
_cell.angle_alpha   90.00
_cell.angle_beta   90.00
_cell.angle_gamma   90.00
#
_symmetry.space_group_name_H-M   'P 1'
#
loop_
_entity.id
_entity.type
_entity.pdbx_description
1 polymer ?
#
loop_
_entity_poly.entity_id
_entity_poly.type
_entity_poly.pdbx_seq_one_letter_code
_entity_poly.pdbx_strand_id
1 'polypeptide(L)'
;MGSFDFEYWRRLAESDPKAYFQLRERTLQSFIAQHPDQASSLSELQESIDAARVLAGTPVQACRDIMGQVGDHLSLLSVQLADLQREMASIKNFLASRARLR
;
A
#
# COMPACT_ATOMS: atom_id res chain seq x y z
N MET A 1 -14.31 4.91 9.46
CA MET A 1 -13.40 6.00 9.03
C MET A 1 -14.04 7.36 9.35
N GLY A 2 -14.17 7.71 10.64
CA GLY A 2 -14.81 8.95 11.06
C GLY A 2 -13.92 9.70 12.04
N SER A 3 -13.53 10.92 11.68
CA SER A 3 -12.68 11.90 12.39
C SER A 3 -11.16 11.83 12.18
N PHE A 4 -10.67 11.58 10.96
CA PHE A 4 -9.38 12.17 10.61
C PHE A 4 -9.58 13.68 10.37
N ASP A 5 -9.06 14.52 11.24
CA ASP A 5 -9.20 15.98 11.16
C ASP A 5 -8.17 16.59 10.21
N PHE A 6 -8.43 16.50 8.90
CA PHE A 6 -7.55 17.08 7.87
C PHE A 6 -7.28 18.57 8.08
N GLU A 7 -8.25 19.31 8.62
CA GLU A 7 -8.13 20.75 8.81
C GLU A 7 -7.19 21.10 9.98
N TYR A 8 -7.19 20.29 11.05
CA TYR A 8 -6.17 20.38 12.09
C TYR A 8 -4.77 20.13 11.54
N TRP A 9 -4.57 19.04 10.78
CA TRP A 9 -3.26 18.71 10.21
C TRP A 9 -2.76 19.77 9.23
N ARG A 10 -3.65 20.32 8.40
CA ARG A 10 -3.34 21.43 7.48
C ARG A 10 -2.86 22.66 8.26
N ARG A 11 -3.65 23.11 9.24
CA ARG A 11 -3.30 24.27 10.07
C ARG A 11 -2.00 24.06 10.83
N LEU A 12 -1.76 22.86 11.36
CA LEU A 12 -0.51 22.51 12.04
C LEU A 12 0.69 22.59 11.09
N ALA A 13 0.57 22.05 9.87
CA ALA A 13 1.64 22.12 8.87
C ALA A 13 1.98 23.57 8.47
N GLU A 14 0.99 24.45 8.39
CA GLU A 14 1.16 25.86 8.04
C GLU A 14 1.74 26.71 9.18
N SER A 15 1.33 26.43 10.43
CA SER A 15 1.68 27.25 11.60
C SER A 15 2.92 26.76 12.35
N ASP A 16 3.16 25.45 12.42
CA ASP A 16 4.33 24.85 13.06
C ASP A 16 4.75 23.56 12.33
N PRO A 17 5.57 23.69 11.27
CA PRO A 17 6.06 22.54 10.51
C PRO A 17 6.79 21.50 11.37
N LYS A 18 7.51 21.94 12.41
CA LYS A 18 8.25 21.03 13.29
C LYS A 18 7.28 20.17 14.11
N ALA A 19 6.26 20.78 14.72
CA ALA A 19 5.22 20.06 15.44
C ALA A 19 4.43 19.12 14.51
N TYR A 20 4.16 19.53 13.27
CA TYR A 20 3.54 18.67 12.27
C TYR A 20 4.34 17.38 12.04
N PHE A 21 5.64 17.48 11.75
CA PHE A 21 6.47 16.29 11.50
C PHE A 21 6.61 15.39 12.74
N GLN A 22 6.72 15.98 13.93
CA GLN A 22 6.75 15.21 15.18
C GLN A 22 5.43 14.46 15.44
N LEU A 23 4.30 15.11 15.21
CA LEU A 23 3.00 14.49 15.40
C LEU A 23 2.75 13.40 14.36
N ARG A 24 3.11 13.67 13.09
CA ARG A 24 3.05 12.70 12.00
C ARG A 24 3.79 11.41 12.36
N GLU A 25 5.03 11.53 12.81
CA GLU A 25 5.85 10.37 13.19
C GLU A 25 5.16 9.54 14.29
N ARG A 26 4.68 10.20 15.34
CA ARG A 26 3.98 9.52 16.45
C ARG A 26 2.70 8.83 15.99
N THR A 27 1.92 9.48 15.13
CA THR A 27 0.67 8.90 14.59
C THR A 27 0.96 7.67 13.74
N LEU A 28 1.98 7.72 12.87
CA LEU A 28 2.38 6.58 12.05
C LEU A 28 2.91 5.42 12.88
N GLN A 29 3.80 5.68 13.83
CA GLN A 29 4.32 4.66 14.74
C GLN A 29 3.21 4.00 15.57
N SER A 30 2.27 4.80 16.09
CA SER A 30 1.11 4.27 16.82
C SER A 30 0.23 3.41 15.94
N PHE A 31 0.00 3.82 14.68
CA PHE A 31 -0.79 3.02 13.73
C PHE A 31 -0.10 1.69 13.41
N ILE A 32 1.21 1.70 13.14
CA ILE A 32 1.99 0.49 12.88
C ILE A 32 1.97 -0.45 14.11
N ALA A 33 2.14 0.10 15.31
CA ALA A 33 2.11 -0.68 16.55
C ALA A 33 0.75 -1.35 16.83
N GLN A 34 -0.35 -0.80 16.31
CA GLN A 34 -1.67 -1.43 16.40
C GLN A 34 -1.83 -2.65 15.48
N HIS A 35 -0.91 -2.88 14.55
CA HIS A 35 -0.96 -3.94 13.55
C HIS A 35 0.35 -4.77 13.57
N PRO A 36 0.64 -5.47 14.68
CA PRO A 36 1.94 -6.13 14.88
C PRO A 36 2.26 -7.16 13.78
N ASP A 37 1.26 -7.90 13.30
CA ASP A 37 1.43 -8.89 12.23
C ASP A 37 1.81 -8.27 10.88
N GLN A 38 1.56 -6.98 10.69
CA GLN A 38 1.82 -6.24 9.45
C GLN A 38 2.90 -5.17 9.64
N ALA A 39 3.55 -5.11 10.79
CA ALA A 39 4.41 -4.00 11.15
C ALA A 39 5.54 -3.76 10.15
N SER A 40 6.24 -4.82 9.71
CA SER A 40 7.31 -4.73 8.69
C SER A 40 6.78 -4.16 7.38
N SER A 41 5.69 -4.74 6.86
CA SER A 41 5.11 -4.32 5.58
C SER A 41 4.56 -2.89 5.61
N LEU A 42 3.98 -2.47 6.74
CA LEU A 42 3.52 -1.09 6.92
C LEU A 42 4.69 -0.11 7.02
N SER A 43 5.79 -0.48 7.68
CA SER A 43 7.03 0.31 7.70
C SER A 43 7.63 0.46 6.32
N GLU A 44 7.76 -0.62 5.55
CA GLU A 44 8.25 -0.60 4.17
C GLU A 44 7.38 0.27 3.25
N LEU A 45 6.06 0.18 3.39
CA LEU A 45 5.12 1.04 2.66
C LEU A 45 5.33 2.52 3.03
N GLN A 46 5.53 2.81 4.32
CA GLN A 46 5.73 4.17 4.79
C GLN A 46 7.05 4.77 4.27
N GLU A 47 8.12 3.97 4.20
CA GLU A 47 9.39 4.35 3.59
C GLU A 47 9.24 4.67 2.09
N SER A 48 8.49 3.85 1.35
CA SER A 48 8.18 4.10 -0.07
C SER A 48 7.42 5.41 -0.28
N ILE A 49 6.41 5.67 0.56
CA ILE A 49 5.64 6.92 0.51
C ILE A 49 6.54 8.13 0.78
N ASP A 50 7.47 8.02 1.73
CA ASP A 50 8.37 9.12 2.08
C ASP A 50 9.42 9.37 0.99
N ALA A 51 9.93 8.32 0.36
CA ALA A 51 10.78 8.45 -0.82
C ALA A 51 10.04 9.17 -1.97
N ALA A 52 8.79 8.79 -2.26
CA ALA A 52 7.97 9.46 -3.29
C ALA A 52 7.77 10.95 -2.97
N ARG A 53 7.50 11.30 -1.71
CA ARG A 53 7.34 12.70 -1.28
C ARG A 53 8.61 13.52 -1.44
N VAL A 54 9.78 12.96 -1.12
CA VAL A 54 11.07 13.64 -1.27
C VAL A 54 11.39 13.90 -2.74
N LEU A 55 11.11 12.94 -3.63
CA LEU A 55 11.45 13.03 -5.04
C LEU A 55 10.50 13.92 -5.85
N ALA A 56 9.21 13.95 -5.50
CA ALA A 56 8.18 14.58 -6.32
C ALA A 56 8.20 16.12 -6.34
N GLY A 57 8.91 16.76 -5.41
CA GLY A 57 9.07 18.22 -5.31
C GLY A 57 7.80 19.01 -4.95
N THR A 58 6.60 18.44 -5.14
CA THR A 58 5.32 19.02 -4.72
C THR A 58 4.39 17.95 -4.12
N PRO A 59 3.50 18.31 -3.18
CA PRO A 59 2.54 17.37 -2.61
C PRO A 59 1.61 16.72 -3.65
N VAL A 60 1.17 17.49 -4.64
CA VAL A 60 0.27 16.99 -5.70
C VAL A 60 0.98 15.94 -6.57
N GLN A 61 2.24 16.20 -6.92
CA GLN A 61 3.03 15.23 -7.68
C GLN A 61 3.29 13.97 -6.85
N ALA A 62 3.61 14.11 -5.56
CA ALA A 62 3.80 12.96 -4.67
C ALA A 62 2.53 12.08 -4.62
N CYS A 63 1.35 12.69 -4.51
CA CYS A 63 0.09 11.96 -4.56
C CYS A 63 -0.10 11.22 -5.90
N ARG A 64 0.26 11.84 -7.03
CA ARG A 64 0.18 11.18 -8.35
C ARG A 64 1.13 9.99 -8.42
N ASP A 65 2.36 10.15 -7.97
CA ASP A 65 3.38 9.10 -8.00
C ASP A 65 2.96 7.92 -7.12
N ILE A 66 2.49 8.19 -5.90
CA ILE A 66 1.98 7.16 -4.98
C ILE A 66 0.78 6.42 -5.58
N MET A 67 -0.19 7.14 -6.18
CA MET A 67 -1.34 6.49 -6.83
C MET A 67 -0.91 5.67 -8.05
N GLY A 68 0.10 6.12 -8.80
CA GLY A 68 0.70 5.36 -9.89
C GLY A 68 1.29 4.04 -9.40
N GLN A 69 2.10 4.08 -8.34
CA GLN A 69 2.69 2.87 -7.73
C GLN A 69 1.62 1.87 -7.28
N VAL A 70 0.52 2.35 -6.67
CA VAL A 70 -0.62 1.50 -6.30
C VAL A 70 -1.27 0.88 -7.54
N GLY A 71 -1.48 1.67 -8.60
CA GLY A 71 -2.03 1.19 -9.87
C GLY A 71 -1.17 0.10 -10.53
N ASP A 72 0.15 0.31 -10.54
CA ASP A 72 1.12 -0.66 -11.07
C ASP A 72 1.09 -1.97 -10.27
N HIS A 73 1.04 -1.87 -8.94
CA HIS A 73 0.95 -3.04 -8.06
C HIS A 73 -0.35 -3.83 -8.28
N LEU A 74 -1.49 -3.14 -8.38
CA LEU A 74 -2.78 -3.79 -8.67
C LEU A 74 -2.77 -4.48 -10.04
N SER A 75 -2.14 -3.86 -11.04
CA SER A 75 -1.98 -4.45 -12.37
C SER A 75 -1.13 -5.73 -12.32
N LEU A 76 -0.02 -5.70 -11.58
CA LEU A 76 0.82 -6.89 -11.37
C LEU A 76 0.06 -8.02 -10.66
N LEU A 77 -0.68 -7.71 -9.59
CA LEU A 77 -1.51 -8.68 -8.89
C LEU A 77 -2.57 -9.30 -9.81
N SER A 78 -3.19 -8.50 -10.68
CA SER A 78 -4.14 -8.99 -11.68
C SER A 78 -3.52 -10.00 -12.63
N VAL A 79 -2.27 -9.77 -13.07
CA VAL A 79 -1.54 -10.70 -13.94
C VAL A 79 -1.24 -12.00 -13.21
N GLN A 80 -0.71 -11.91 -11.98
CA GLN A 80 -0.38 -13.08 -11.16
C GLN A 80 -1.62 -13.94 -10.86
N LEU A 81 -2.76 -13.31 -10.56
CA LEU A 81 -4.03 -14.01 -10.35
C LEU A 81 -4.48 -14.75 -11.62
N ALA A 82 -4.34 -14.12 -12.80
CA ALA A 82 -4.68 -14.75 -14.06
C ALA A 82 -3.80 -15.96 -14.38
N ASP A 83 -2.52 -15.92 -14.01
CA ASP A 83 -1.60 -17.04 -14.18
C ASP A 83 -1.95 -18.20 -13.22
N LEU A 84 -2.19 -17.90 -11.94
CA LEU A 84 -2.62 -18.91 -10.97
C LEU A 84 -3.94 -19.58 -11.38
N GLN A 85 -4.90 -18.82 -11.90
CA GLN A 85 -6.15 -19.39 -12.42
C GLN A 85 -5.92 -20.35 -13.58
N ARG A 86 -4.98 -20.02 -14.48
CA ARG A 86 -4.59 -20.90 -15.60
C ARG A 86 -3.93 -22.19 -15.11
N GLU A 87 -3.01 -22.09 -14.15
CA GLU A 87 -2.37 -23.26 -13.55
C GLU A 87 -3.38 -24.18 -12.84
N MET A 88 -4.28 -23.60 -12.04
CA MET A 88 -5.35 -24.35 -11.39
C MET A 88 -6.26 -25.07 -12.40
N ALA A 89 -6.59 -24.43 -13.53
CA ALA A 89 -7.38 -25.05 -14.58
C ALA A 89 -6.62 -26.23 -15.23
N SER A 90 -5.32 -26.07 -15.49
CA SER A 90 -4.47 -27.13 -16.02
C SER A 90 -4.42 -28.35 -15.10
N ILE A 91 -4.19 -28.14 -13.80
CA ILE A 91 -4.17 -29.21 -12.79
C ILE A 91 -5.52 -29.91 -12.73
N LYS A 92 -6.64 -29.17 -12.71
CA LYS A 92 -7.98 -29.76 -12.72
C LYS A 92 -8.21 -30.64 -13.94
N ASN A 93 -7.81 -30.18 -15.13
CA ASN A 93 -7.93 -30.94 -16.37
C ASN A 93 -7.07 -32.22 -16.36
N PHE A 94 -5.84 -32.13 -15.82
CA PHE A 94 -4.96 -33.28 -15.67
C PHE A 94 -5.51 -34.35 -14.71
N LEU A 95 -6.08 -33.91 -13.58
CA LEU A 95 -6.72 -34.84 -12.64
C LEU A 95 -7.98 -35.49 -13.24
N ALA A 96 -8.79 -34.72 -13.97
CA ALA A 96 -9.99 -35.22 -14.63
C ALA A 96 -9.70 -36.19 -15.78
N SER A 97 -8.57 -36.03 -16.49
CA SER A 97 -8.14 -36.98 -17.52
C SER A 97 -7.61 -38.28 -16.91
N ARG A 98 -6.88 -38.21 -15.80
CA ARG A 98 -6.44 -39.40 -15.05
C ARG A 98 -7.59 -40.20 -14.43
N ALA A 99 -8.62 -39.53 -13.93
CA ALA A 99 -9.81 -40.18 -13.39
C ALA A 99 -10.64 -40.92 -14.46
N ARG A 100 -10.54 -40.51 -15.74
CA ARG A 100 -11.21 -41.17 -16.87
C ARG A 100 -10.45 -42.37 -17.46
N LEU A 101 -9.16 -42.52 -17.11
CA LEU A 101 -8.29 -43.61 -17.56
C LEU A 101 -8.25 -44.79 -16.56
N ARG A 102 -8.98 -44.70 -15.45
CA ARG A 102 -9.20 -45.77 -14.47
C ARG A 102 -10.64 -46.23 -14.54
#